data_AF-A0A1Z4RUP6-F1
#
_entry.id   AF-A0A1Z4RUP6-F1
#
_cell.length_a   1.000
_cell.length_b   1.000
_cell.length_c   1.000
_cell.angle_alpha   90.00
_cell.angle_beta   90.00
_cell.angle_gamma   90.00
#
_symmetry.space_group_name_H-M   'P 1'
#
loop_
_entity.id
_entity.type
_entity.pdbx_description
1 polymer ?
#
loop_
_entity_poly.entity_id
_entity_poly.type
_entity_poly.pdbx_seq_one_letter_code
_entity_poly.pdbx_strand_id
1 'polypeptide(L)' 'MKGYIKGKKIILLENIPDNLKEGDEVDISITLVVDENYPFPTFELGIKDEYFNREKIYESEQDIF' A
#
# COMPACT_ATOMS: atom_id res chain seq x y z
N MET A 1 -6.53 -10.81 18.08
CA MET A 1 -5.16 -10.77 17.52
C MET A 1 -5.24 -10.41 16.05
N LYS A 2 -4.39 -9.50 15.59
CA LYS A 2 -4.28 -9.14 14.17
C LYS A 2 -3.12 -9.88 13.50
N GLY A 3 -3.28 -10.19 12.22
CA GLY A 3 -2.27 -10.89 11.43
C GLY A 3 -2.64 -10.87 9.95
N TYR A 4 -1.73 -11.33 9.11
CA TYR A 4 -1.95 -11.45 7.68
C TYR A 4 -1.62 -12.86 7.19
N ILE A 5 -2.28 -13.25 6.09
CA ILE A 5 -2.10 -14.56 5.47
C ILE A 5 -1.00 -14.43 4.42
N LYS A 6 0.02 -15.29 4.49
CA LYS A 6 1.08 -15.40 3.47
C LYS A 6 1.19 -16.85 3.01
N GLY A 7 0.60 -17.15 1.86
CA GLY A 7 0.50 -18.51 1.35
C GLY A 7 -0.36 -19.39 2.28
N LYS A 8 0.22 -20.46 2.83
CA LYS A 8 -0.43 -21.36 3.79
C LYS A 8 -0.07 -21.07 5.26
N LYS A 9 0.53 -19.90 5.54
CA LYS A 9 0.97 -19.50 6.89
C LYS A 9 0.20 -18.27 7.35
N ILE A 10 -0.12 -18.23 8.64
CA ILE A 10 -0.66 -17.04 9.32
C ILE A 10 0.51 -16.38 10.04
N ILE A 11 0.72 -15.09 9.79
CA ILE A 11 1.75 -14.29 10.47
C ILE A 11 1.03 -13.34 11.41
N LEU A 12 1.20 -13.55 12.71
CA LEU A 12 0.65 -12.69 13.76
C LEU A 12 1.49 -11.43 13.89
N LEU A 13 0.81 -10.29 14.05
CA LEU A 13 1.44 -8.99 14.32
C LEU A 13 1.53 -8.70 15.83
N GLU A 14 0.69 -9.38 16.60
CA GLU A 14 0.58 -9.24 18.05
C GLU A 14 1.01 -10.56 18.71
N ASN A 15 1.54 -10.48 19.93
CA ASN A 15 1.92 -11.68 20.68
C ASN A 15 0.70 -12.55 21.00
N ILE A 16 0.94 -13.86 21.01
CA ILE A 16 -0.01 -14.82 21.57
C ILE A 16 -0.14 -14.59 23.09
N PRO A 17 -1.34 -14.78 23.67
CA PRO A 17 -1.49 -14.70 25.11
C PRO A 17 -0.71 -15.83 25.81
N ASP A 18 -0.21 -15.55 27.03
CA ASP A 18 0.74 -16.39 27.76
C ASP A 18 0.24 -17.81 28.11
N ASN A 19 -1.05 -18.05 27.89
CA ASN A 19 -1.70 -19.33 28.09
C ASN A 19 -1.52 -20.31 26.92
N LEU A 20 -1.04 -19.85 25.76
CA LEU A 20 -0.74 -20.66 24.58
C LEU A 20 0.74 -21.01 24.51
N LYS A 21 1.04 -22.29 24.28
CA LYS A 21 2.42 -22.79 24.15
C LYS A 21 2.68 -23.34 22.76
N GLU A 22 3.95 -23.41 22.41
CA GLU A 22 4.38 -24.06 21.17
C GLU A 22 4.00 -25.56 21.21
N GLY A 23 3.33 -26.02 20.16
CA GLY A 23 2.85 -27.40 20.04
C GLY A 23 1.38 -27.62 20.43
N ASP A 24 0.70 -26.60 20.97
CA ASP A 24 -0.73 -26.69 21.24
C ASP A 24 -1.55 -26.71 19.95
N GLU A 25 -2.52 -27.62 19.88
CA GLU A 25 -3.52 -27.63 18.80
C GLU A 25 -4.59 -26.57 19.08
N VAL A 26 -4.90 -25.75 18.08
CA VAL A 26 -5.80 -24.61 18.22
C VAL A 26 -6.76 -24.51 17.04
N ASP A 27 -8.02 -24.21 17.35
CA ASP A 27 -9.00 -23.82 16.35
C ASP A 27 -8.88 -22.34 16.02
N ILE A 28 -8.78 -22.00 14.74
CA ILE A 28 -8.61 -20.63 14.25
C ILE A 28 -9.82 -20.23 13.43
N SER A 29 -10.50 -19.16 13.85
CA SER A 29 -11.53 -18.49 13.05
C SER A 29 -10.94 -17.24 12.39
N ILE A 30 -10.93 -17.20 11.06
CA ILE A 30 -10.38 -16.09 10.27
C ILE A 30 -11.53 -15.21 9.78
N THR A 31 -11.47 -13.92 10.10
CA THR A 31 -12.38 -12.91 9.52
C THR A 31 -11.59 -12.03 8.56
N LEU A 32 -12.06 -11.92 7.31
CA LEU A 32 -11.43 -11.04 6.31
C LEU A 32 -11.73 -9.58 6.67
N VAL A 33 -10.67 -8.80 6.87
CA VAL A 33 -10.76 -7.34 6.90
C VAL A 33 -10.45 -6.86 5.50
N VAL A 34 -11.49 -6.51 4.75
CA VAL A 34 -11.34 -5.93 3.42
C VAL A 34 -10.89 -4.49 3.62
N ASP A 35 -9.71 -4.12 3.13
CA ASP A 35 -9.35 -2.71 3.04
C ASP A 35 -10.41 -2.02 2.20
N GLU A 36 -10.99 -0.95 2.74
CA GLU A 36 -11.92 -0.11 2.00
C GLU A 36 -11.17 0.42 0.78
N ASN A 37 -11.45 -0.18 -0.37
CA ASN A 37 -10.88 0.23 -1.64
C ASN A 37 -11.59 1.54 -2.00
N TYR A 38 -11.11 2.65 -1.43
CA TYR A 38 -11.70 3.94 -1.66
C TYR A 38 -11.65 4.24 -3.16
N PRO A 39 -12.80 4.42 -3.83
CA PRO A 39 -12.85 4.71 -5.25
C PRO A 39 -12.55 6.20 -5.45
N PHE A 40 -11.39 6.67 -4.99
CA PHE A 40 -10.91 7.97 -5.44
C PHE A 40 -10.48 7.79 -6.90
N PRO A 41 -11.06 8.54 -7.84
CA PRO A 41 -10.63 8.48 -9.23
C PRO A 41 -9.16 8.87 -9.28
N THR A 42 -8.29 7.91 -9.57
CA THR A 42 -6.90 8.17 -9.91
C THR A 42 -6.88 8.64 -11.36
N PHE A 43 -6.26 9.79 -11.60
CA PHE A 43 -5.92 10.23 -12.94
C PHE A 43 -4.41 10.04 -13.13
N GLU A 44 -4.01 9.53 -14.28
CA GLU A 44 -2.60 9.45 -14.63
C GLU A 44 -2.06 10.87 -14.76
N LEU A 45 -1.20 11.27 -13.82
CA LEU A 45 -0.37 12.47 -13.94
C LEU A 45 0.70 12.20 -15.00
N GLY A 46 0.32 12.29 -16.27
CA GLY A 46 1.25 12.27 -17.39
C GLY A 46 1.94 13.63 -17.51
N ILE A 47 3.26 13.65 -17.44
CA ILE A 47 4.04 14.80 -17.93
C ILE A 47 4.07 14.65 -19.44
N LYS A 48 3.57 15.63 -20.20
CA LYS A 48 3.73 15.60 -21.67
C LYS A 48 5.23 15.53 -21.99
N ASP A 49 5.63 14.76 -23.00
CA ASP A 49 7.04 14.54 -23.35
C ASP A 49 7.84 15.86 -23.50
N GLU A 50 7.17 16.92 -23.96
CA GLU A 50 7.72 18.26 -24.09
C GLU A 50 8.16 18.90 -22.77
N TYR A 51 7.64 18.46 -21.62
CA TYR A 51 8.01 18.94 -20.28
C TYR A 51 8.87 17.94 -19.50
N PHE A 52 9.34 16.86 -20.13
CA PHE A 52 10.24 15.90 -19.49
C PHE A 52 11.62 16.52 -19.19
N ASN A 53 12.07 17.44 -20.06
CA ASN A 53 13.29 18.21 -19.87
C ASN A 53 13.00 19.39 -18.94
N ARG A 54 13.62 19.39 -17.76
CA ARG A 54 13.47 20.46 -16.73
C ARG A 54 13.67 21.86 -17.27
N GLU A 55 14.48 22.03 -18.30
CA GLU A 55 14.80 23.32 -18.92
C GLU A 55 13.56 24.00 -19.49
N LYS A 56 12.63 23.26 -20.12
CA LYS A 56 11.36 23.79 -20.64
C LYS A 56 10.36 24.19 -19.56
N ILE A 57 10.47 23.63 -18.36
CA ILE A 57 9.58 23.95 -17.23
C ILE A 57 9.89 25.36 -16.68
N TYR A 58 11.14 25.81 -16.82
CA TYR A 58 11.61 27.11 -16.33
C TYR A 58 11.92 28.08 -17.46
N GLU A 59 11.60 27.74 -18.70
CA GLU A 59 11.72 28.64 -19.84
C GLU A 59 10.65 29.71 -19.69
N SER A 60 11.02 30.83 -19.07
CA SER A 60 10.22 32.05 -19.15
C SER A 60 10.14 32.44 -20.61
N GLU A 61 8.92 32.60 -21.15
CA GLU A 61 8.70 33.28 -22.43
C GLU A 61 9.35 34.67 -22.32
N GLN A 62 10.62 34.77 -22.72
CA GLN A 62 11.27 36.05 -22.90
C GLN A 62 10.70 36.60 -24.20
N ASP A 63 9.65 37.38 -24.03
CA ASP A 63 9.14 38.32 -25.01
C ASP A 63 10.29 39.16 -25.58
N ILE A 64 10.61 38.87 -26.84
CA ILE A 64 10.76 39.82 -27.95
C ILE A 64 11.36 41.19 -27.57
N PHE A 65 12.60 41.43 -27.97
CA PHE A 65 13.10 42.75 -28.38
C PHE A 65 13.95 42.63 -29.65
#